data_AF-A0A2X2JWJ8-F1
#
_entry.id   AF-A0A2X2JWJ8-F1
#
_cell.length_a   1.000
_cell.length_b   1.000
_cell.length_c   1.000
_cell.angle_alpha   90.00
_cell.angle_beta   90.00
_cell.angle_gamma   90.00
#
_symmetry.space_group_name_H-M   'P 1'
#
loop_
_entity.id
_entity.type
_entity.pdbx_description
1 polymer ?
#
loop_
_entity_poly.entity_id
_entity_poly.type
_entity_poly.pdbx_seq_one_letter_code
_entity_poly.pdbx_strand_id
1 'polypeptide(L)'
;MLEGLLDGTIDCIATDHAPHARDEKAQPMEKAPFGIVGSETAFPLLYTHFVKNGDWTLQQLVDYLTIKPCETFNLEYGTLKENGYADLTIIDLDSEQEIKGEDFLSKADNTPFIGYKVYGNPILTMVEGEVKFEGDK
;
A
#
# COMPACT_ATOMS: atom_id res chain seq x y z
N MET A 1 7.84 10.29 14.43
CA MET A 1 7.56 9.11 13.59
C MET A 1 8.32 9.19 12.27
N LEU A 2 8.11 10.22 11.44
CA LEU A 2 8.83 10.34 10.16
C LEU A 2 10.36 10.33 10.32
N GLU A 3 10.90 11.10 11.27
CA GLU A 3 12.33 11.09 11.60
C GLU A 3 12.84 9.69 11.93
N GLY A 4 12.09 8.94 12.76
CA GLY A 4 12.44 7.56 13.12
C GLY A 4 12.47 6.58 11.94
N LEU A 5 11.64 6.80 10.91
CA LEU A 5 11.71 5.99 9.69
C LEU A 5 12.90 6.38 8.80
N LEU A 6 13.25 7.67 8.79
CA LEU A 6 14.35 8.21 8.00
C LEU A 6 15.73 7.93 8.61
N ASP A 7 15.83 7.92 9.94
CA ASP A 7 17.07 7.61 10.67
C ASP A 7 17.29 6.10 10.86
N GLY A 8 16.30 5.27 10.53
CA GLY A 8 16.36 3.81 10.61
C GLY A 8 15.96 3.22 11.97
N THR A 9 15.46 4.02 12.92
CA THR A 9 14.87 3.54 14.17
C THR A 9 13.59 2.73 13.95
N ILE A 10 12.82 3.07 12.92
CA ILE A 10 11.68 2.30 12.41
C ILE A 10 12.13 1.66 11.10
N ASP A 11 12.14 0.33 11.04
CA ASP A 11 12.75 -0.40 9.93
C ASP A 11 11.93 -0.35 8.65
N CYS A 12 10.60 -0.51 8.74
CA CYS A 12 9.73 -0.66 7.57
C CYS A 12 8.30 -0.14 7.80
N ILE A 13 7.51 -0.12 6.73
CA ILE A 13 6.09 0.26 6.76
C ILE A 13 5.21 -1.00 6.68
N ALA A 14 4.14 -1.03 7.48
CA ALA A 14 3.06 -2.01 7.40
C ALA A 14 1.71 -1.30 7.47
N THR A 15 0.67 -1.87 6.84
CA THR A 15 -0.62 -1.19 6.65
C THR A 15 -1.57 -1.30 7.83
N ASP A 16 -1.41 -2.34 8.65
CA ASP A 16 -2.40 -2.75 9.65
C ASP A 16 -3.84 -2.81 9.07
N HIS A 17 -3.97 -3.37 7.87
CA HIS A 17 -5.27 -3.47 7.20
C HIS A 17 -6.29 -4.21 8.08
N ALA A 18 -7.28 -3.46 8.58
CA ALA A 18 -8.27 -3.88 9.56
C ALA A 18 -9.70 -3.61 9.06
N PRO A 19 -10.26 -4.52 8.23
CA PRO A 19 -11.57 -4.36 7.61
C PRO A 19 -12.71 -4.58 8.61
N HIS A 20 -13.73 -3.73 8.56
CA HIS A 20 -14.94 -3.83 9.37
C HIS A 20 -16.20 -3.60 8.53
N ALA A 21 -17.33 -4.14 8.97
CA ALA A 21 -18.59 -3.93 8.27
C ALA A 21 -19.03 -2.45 8.38
N ARG A 22 -19.73 -1.96 7.34
CA ARG A 22 -20.23 -0.57 7.30
C ARG A 22 -21.07 -0.21 8.52
N ASP A 23 -21.99 -1.09 8.93
CA ASP A 23 -22.88 -0.83 10.08
C ASP A 23 -22.11 -0.73 11.41
N GLU A 24 -21.01 -1.47 11.56
CA GLU A 24 -20.14 -1.38 12.75
C GLU A 24 -19.41 -0.04 12.79
N LYS A 25 -18.95 0.45 11.64
CA LYS A 25 -18.20 1.70 11.51
C LYS A 25 -19.08 2.95 11.45
N ALA A 26 -20.38 2.81 11.20
CA ALA A 26 -21.36 3.89 11.25
C ALA A 26 -21.73 4.31 12.70
N GLN A 27 -21.26 3.57 13.70
CA GLN A 27 -21.49 3.88 15.10
C GLN A 27 -20.65 5.10 15.56
N PRO A 28 -21.02 5.75 16.68
CA PRO A 28 -20.18 6.76 17.33
C PRO A 28 -18.78 6.21 17.66
N MET A 29 -17.76 7.08 17.70
CA MET A 29 -16.36 6.68 17.91
C MET A 29 -16.14 5.84 19.17
N GLU A 30 -16.90 6.10 20.24
CA GLU A 30 -16.80 5.38 21.51
C GLU A 30 -17.35 3.94 21.44
N LYS A 31 -18.07 3.58 20.37
CA LYS A 31 -18.71 2.28 20.17
C LYS A 31 -18.18 1.53 18.95
N ALA A 32 -17.79 2.26 17.90
CA ALA A 32 -17.27 1.68 16.68
C ALA A 32 -15.95 0.93 16.94
N PRO A 33 -15.69 -0.19 16.23
CA PRO A 33 -14.43 -0.91 16.37
C PRO A 33 -13.24 -0.10 15.80
N PHE A 34 -12.06 -0.32 16.38
CA PHE A 34 -10.80 0.20 15.87
C PHE A 34 -10.41 -0.52 14.59
N GLY A 35 -9.95 0.24 13.58
CA GLY A 35 -9.45 -0.33 12.34
C GLY A 35 -9.88 0.45 11.10
N ILE A 36 -8.99 0.49 10.12
CA ILE A 36 -9.22 1.00 8.76
C ILE A 36 -8.64 0.04 7.72
N VAL A 37 -9.21 0.02 6.52
CA VAL A 37 -8.59 -0.69 5.39
C VAL A 37 -7.43 0.13 4.81
N GLY A 38 -6.30 -0.51 4.54
CA GLY A 38 -5.08 0.16 4.06
C GLY A 38 -4.38 -0.48 2.84
N SER A 39 -4.49 -1.80 2.63
CA SER A 39 -3.73 -2.53 1.58
C SER A 39 -3.80 -1.91 0.18
N GLU A 40 -5.01 -1.56 -0.28
CA GLU A 40 -5.25 -1.08 -1.65
C GLU A 40 -4.83 0.39 -1.85
N THR A 41 -4.55 1.12 -0.76
CA THR A 41 -4.28 2.56 -0.79
C THR A 41 -2.87 2.93 -0.33
N ALA A 42 -2.15 2.00 0.29
CA ALA A 42 -0.86 2.26 0.94
C ALA A 42 0.19 2.88 0.00
N PHE A 43 0.54 2.19 -1.10
CA PHE A 43 1.55 2.69 -2.03
C PHE A 43 1.09 3.97 -2.75
N PRO A 44 -0.12 4.06 -3.35
CA PRO A 44 -0.55 5.28 -4.03
C PRO A 44 -0.55 6.52 -3.14
N LEU A 45 -1.01 6.40 -1.88
CA LEU A 45 -1.00 7.51 -0.92
C LEU A 45 0.43 7.93 -0.57
N LEU A 46 1.30 6.98 -0.23
CA LEU A 46 2.68 7.26 0.16
C LEU A 46 3.50 7.82 -1.01
N TYR A 47 3.36 7.23 -2.20
CA TYR A 47 4.01 7.71 -3.42
C TYR A 47 3.57 9.14 -3.73
N THR A 48 2.27 9.39 -3.75
CA THR A 48 1.73 10.72 -4.06
C THR A 48 2.21 11.75 -3.06
N HIS A 49 2.18 11.44 -1.77
CA HIS A 49 2.53 12.41 -0.73
C HIS A 49 4.04 12.63 -0.60
N PHE A 50 4.83 11.56 -0.46
CA PHE A 50 6.25 11.66 -0.11
C PHE A 50 7.20 11.65 -1.30
N VAL A 51 6.84 11.00 -2.41
CA VAL A 51 7.72 10.89 -3.59
C VAL A 51 7.36 11.92 -4.65
N LYS A 52 6.10 11.93 -5.11
CA LYS A 52 5.67 12.86 -6.16
C LYS A 52 5.64 14.31 -5.67
N ASN A 53 5.20 14.52 -4.42
CA ASN A 53 5.01 15.84 -3.82
C ASN A 53 5.95 16.12 -2.64
N GLY A 54 6.99 15.29 -2.44
CA GLY A 54 7.89 15.38 -1.30
C GLY A 54 9.33 15.01 -1.65
N ASP A 55 10.12 14.76 -0.61
CA ASP A 55 11.58 14.60 -0.71
C ASP A 55 12.04 13.13 -0.80
N TRP A 56 11.12 12.17 -0.72
CA TRP A 56 11.50 10.75 -0.83
C TRP A 56 11.78 10.41 -2.27
N THR A 57 12.78 9.57 -2.48
CA THR A 57 12.98 8.90 -3.77
C THR A 57 12.00 7.73 -3.92
N LEU A 58 11.71 7.34 -5.17
CA LEU A 58 10.91 6.14 -5.44
C LEU A 58 11.55 4.89 -4.80
N GLN A 59 12.88 4.75 -4.89
CA GLN A 59 13.60 3.62 -4.32
C GLN A 59 13.41 3.54 -2.80
N GLN A 60 13.52 4.65 -2.08
CA GLN A 60 13.30 4.67 -0.63
C GLN A 60 11.91 4.15 -0.26
N LEU A 61 10.85 4.62 -0.95
CA LEU A 61 9.49 4.14 -0.70
C LEU A 61 9.36 2.64 -0.98
N VAL A 62 9.89 2.17 -2.12
CA VAL A 62 9.87 0.75 -2.50
C VAL A 62 10.58 -0.08 -1.42
N ASP A 63 11.75 0.36 -0.96
CA ASP A 63 12.53 -0.37 0.03
C ASP A 63 11.75 -0.57 1.34
N TYR A 64 11.04 0.47 1.82
CA TYR A 64 10.22 0.39 3.03
C TYR A 64 9.08 -0.62 2.96
N LEU A 65 8.67 -1.01 1.75
CA LEU A 65 7.56 -1.92 1.48
C LEU A 65 7.99 -3.28 0.90
N THR A 66 9.28 -3.46 0.60
CA THR A 66 9.80 -4.72 0.02
C THR A 66 10.99 -5.26 0.81
N ILE A 67 12.19 -4.73 0.59
CA ILE A 67 13.43 -5.30 1.12
C ILE A 67 13.54 -5.11 2.64
N LYS A 68 13.14 -3.96 3.19
CA LYS A 68 13.25 -3.67 4.62
C LYS A 68 12.37 -4.59 5.49
N PRO A 69 11.09 -4.85 5.14
CA PRO A 69 10.33 -5.91 5.79
C PRO A 69 11.02 -7.28 5.69
N CYS A 70 11.56 -7.63 4.53
CA CYS A 70 12.20 -8.93 4.32
C CYS A 70 13.48 -9.09 5.16
N GLU A 71 14.31 -8.05 5.26
CA GLU A 71 15.49 -8.01 6.13
C GLU A 71 15.11 -8.14 7.61
N THR A 72 14.05 -7.43 8.04
CA THR A 72 13.54 -7.45 9.42
C THR A 72 13.15 -8.87 9.87
N PHE A 73 12.56 -9.65 8.97
CA PHE A 73 12.06 -11.00 9.27
C PHE A 73 12.91 -12.13 8.67
N ASN A 74 14.08 -11.82 8.08
CA ASN A 74 14.96 -12.76 7.40
C ASN A 74 14.23 -13.62 6.34
N LEU A 75 13.51 -12.94 5.43
CA LEU A 75 12.75 -13.53 4.33
C LEU A 75 13.50 -13.38 2.99
N GLU A 76 13.22 -14.29 2.04
CA GLU A 76 13.93 -14.35 0.75
C GLU A 76 13.32 -13.48 -0.37
N TYR A 77 12.21 -12.79 -0.08
CA TYR A 77 11.43 -11.99 -1.04
C TYR A 77 11.94 -10.54 -1.17
N GLY A 78 11.11 -9.66 -1.75
CA GLY A 78 11.35 -8.21 -1.76
C GLY A 78 12.44 -7.73 -2.74
N THR A 79 12.94 -8.61 -3.61
CA THR A 79 13.95 -8.28 -4.63
C THR A 79 13.52 -8.76 -6.01
N LEU A 80 13.85 -7.99 -7.05
CA LEU A 80 13.69 -8.41 -8.44
C LEU A 80 15.05 -8.84 -8.99
N LYS A 81 15.32 -10.15 -8.97
CA LYS A 81 16.61 -10.74 -9.36
C LYS A 81 16.43 -12.03 -10.15
N GLU A 82 17.39 -12.35 -11.00
CA GLU A 82 17.42 -13.64 -11.69
C GLU A 82 17.42 -14.80 -10.69
N ASN A 83 16.70 -15.86 -11.02
CA ASN A 83 16.49 -17.06 -10.18
C ASN A 83 15.71 -16.81 -8.86
N GLY A 84 15.16 -15.60 -8.65
CA GLY A 84 14.17 -15.33 -7.60
C GLY A 84 12.73 -15.65 -8.06
N TYR A 85 11.78 -15.53 -7.13
CA TYR A 85 10.37 -15.59 -7.46
C TYR A 85 9.96 -14.45 -8.41
N ALA A 86 9.06 -14.74 -9.35
CA ALA A 86 8.43 -13.73 -10.20
C ALA A 86 7.30 -13.03 -9.44
N ASP A 87 7.65 -12.45 -8.30
CA ASP A 87 6.78 -11.63 -7.45
C ASP A 87 7.00 -10.16 -7.80
N LEU A 88 6.07 -9.60 -8.55
CA LEU A 88 6.19 -8.23 -9.05
C LEU A 88 4.84 -7.55 -9.16
N THR A 89 4.87 -6.22 -9.14
CA THR A 89 3.73 -5.39 -9.49
C THR A 89 4.15 -4.35 -10.52
N ILE A 90 3.29 -4.10 -11.50
CA ILE A 90 3.44 -3.00 -12.46
C ILE A 90 2.57 -1.86 -11.97
N ILE A 91 3.15 -0.67 -11.88
CA ILE A 91 2.52 0.52 -11.29
C ILE A 91 2.54 1.64 -12.32
N ASP A 92 1.39 2.29 -12.54
CA ASP A 92 1.29 3.52 -13.31
C ASP A 92 1.57 4.73 -12.39
N LEU A 93 2.70 5.40 -12.63
CA LEU A 93 3.18 6.53 -11.82
C LEU A 93 2.62 7.89 -12.28
N ASP A 94 2.04 7.95 -13.48
CA ASP A 94 1.76 9.21 -14.18
C ASP A 94 0.26 9.50 -14.29
N SER A 95 -0.59 8.48 -14.16
CA SER A 95 -2.06 8.65 -14.16
C SER A 95 -2.62 8.96 -12.76
N GLU A 96 -3.43 10.02 -12.66
CA GLU A 96 -4.19 10.35 -11.45
C GLU A 96 -5.46 9.49 -11.37
N GLN A 97 -5.74 8.94 -10.20
CA GLN A 97 -6.97 8.23 -9.86
C GLN A 97 -7.55 8.78 -8.55
N GLU A 98 -8.87 8.71 -8.39
CA GLU A 98 -9.52 9.02 -7.11
C GLU A 98 -9.75 7.72 -6.34
N ILE A 99 -9.41 7.69 -5.04
CA ILE A 99 -9.69 6.53 -4.20
C ILE A 99 -11.20 6.46 -3.95
N LYS A 100 -11.84 5.38 -4.40
CA LYS A 100 -13.25 5.13 -4.15
C LYS A 100 -13.47 3.74 -3.57
N GLY A 101 -14.40 3.63 -2.63
CA GLY A 101 -14.79 2.34 -2.05
C GLY A 101 -15.45 1.38 -3.07
N GLU A 102 -15.91 1.89 -4.22
CA GLU A 102 -16.47 1.07 -5.31
C GLU A 102 -15.40 0.27 -6.06
N ASP A 103 -14.15 0.72 -6.03
CA ASP A 103 -13.02 0.08 -6.72
C ASP A 103 -12.30 -0.96 -5.84
N PHE A 104 -12.67 -1.07 -4.55
CA PHE A 104 -12.01 -1.96 -3.62
C PHE A 104 -12.38 -3.43 -3.87
N LEU A 105 -11.36 -4.28 -3.92
CA LEU A 105 -11.50 -5.73 -3.85
C LEU A 105 -11.79 -6.20 -2.42
N SER A 106 -11.38 -5.42 -1.42
CA SER A 106 -11.79 -5.61 -0.03
C SER A 106 -13.32 -5.59 0.10
N LYS A 107 -13.86 -6.45 0.97
CA LYS A 107 -15.30 -6.42 1.33
C LYS A 107 -15.70 -5.16 2.08
N ALA A 108 -14.74 -4.46 2.66
CA ALA A 108 -14.94 -3.29 3.51
C ALA A 108 -14.30 -2.04 2.88
N ASP A 109 -14.88 -0.88 3.18
CA ASP A 109 -14.51 0.44 2.67
C ASP A 109 -14.27 1.45 3.80
N ASN A 110 -14.05 0.98 5.03
CA ASN A 110 -13.85 1.81 6.21
C ASN A 110 -12.48 2.48 6.22
N THR A 111 -12.27 3.48 5.37
CA THR A 111 -11.03 4.24 5.30
C THR A 111 -11.29 5.74 5.22
N PRO A 112 -10.47 6.59 5.89
CA PRO A 112 -10.59 8.04 5.78
C PRO A 112 -10.08 8.58 4.43
N PHE A 113 -9.50 7.72 3.58
CA PHE A 113 -8.83 8.14 2.34
C PHE A 113 -9.74 8.14 1.10
N ILE A 114 -11.02 7.78 1.22
CA ILE A 114 -11.98 7.92 0.11
C ILE A 114 -12.03 9.39 -0.34
N GLY A 115 -11.98 9.61 -1.65
CA GLY A 115 -11.98 10.92 -2.30
C GLY A 115 -10.59 11.55 -2.50
N TYR A 116 -9.52 10.92 -2.00
CA TYR A 116 -8.15 11.40 -2.26
C TYR A 116 -7.75 11.11 -3.71
N LYS A 117 -7.09 12.08 -4.34
CA LYS A 117 -6.49 11.95 -5.67
C LYS A 117 -5.04 11.48 -5.54
N VAL A 118 -4.71 10.37 -6.19
CA VAL A 118 -3.42 9.68 -6.06
C VAL A 118 -2.86 9.24 -7.41
N TYR A 119 -1.54 9.15 -7.47
CA TYR A 119 -0.74 8.58 -8.53
C TYR A 119 -0.04 7.32 -8.02
N GLY A 120 0.61 6.55 -8.89
CA GLY A 120 1.33 5.34 -8.48
C GLY A 120 0.37 4.19 -8.20
N ASN A 121 -0.62 3.99 -9.07
CA ASN A 121 -1.64 2.96 -8.90
C ASN A 121 -1.15 1.63 -9.50
N PRO A 122 -1.16 0.51 -8.75
CA PRO A 122 -0.89 -0.81 -9.31
C PRO A 122 -1.89 -1.15 -10.42
N ILE A 123 -1.40 -1.64 -11.55
CA ILE A 123 -2.20 -2.05 -12.71
C ILE A 123 -2.03 -3.54 -13.05
N LEU A 124 -1.02 -4.20 -12.49
CA LEU A 124 -0.84 -5.65 -12.57
C LEU A 124 -0.08 -6.12 -11.34
N THR A 125 -0.47 -7.25 -10.77
CA THR A 125 0.29 -7.92 -9.70
C THR A 125 0.41 -9.41 -10.02
N MET A 126 1.63 -9.91 -9.95
CA MET A 126 2.02 -11.27 -10.24
C MET A 126 2.66 -11.90 -9.01
N VAL A 127 2.32 -13.15 -8.73
CA VAL A 127 2.86 -13.96 -7.63
C VAL A 127 3.32 -15.29 -8.21
N GLU A 128 4.59 -15.61 -8.02
CA GLU A 128 5.26 -16.81 -8.55
C GLU A 128 5.02 -17.01 -10.08
N GLY A 129 4.95 -15.92 -10.84
CA GLY A 129 4.75 -15.99 -12.30
C GLY A 129 3.28 -16.02 -12.75
N GLU A 130 2.33 -16.11 -11.83
CA GLU A 130 0.90 -16.10 -12.12
C GLU A 130 0.31 -14.71 -11.88
N VAL A 131 -0.42 -14.18 -12.87
CA VAL A 131 -1.14 -12.89 -12.72
C VAL A 131 -2.29 -13.09 -11.73
N LYS A 132 -2.23 -12.39 -10.59
CA LYS A 132 -3.25 -12.43 -9.51
C LYS A 132 -4.17 -11.22 -9.51
N PHE A 133 -3.72 -10.13 -10.09
CA PHE A 133 -4.50 -8.91 -10.29
C PHE A 133 -4.09 -8.27 -11.61
N GLU A 134 -5.08 -7.81 -12.36
CA GLU A 134 -4.92 -6.98 -13.55
C GLU A 134 -5.98 -5.89 -13.44
N GLY A 135 -5.55 -4.63 -13.41
CA GLY A 135 -6.45 -3.49 -13.31
C GLY A 135 -7.24 -3.34 -14.61
N ASP A 136 -8.55 -3.13 -14.49
CA ASP A 136 -9.38 -2.79 -15.64
C ASP A 136 -8.97 -1.40 -16.17
N LYS A 137 -8.92 -1.26 -17.50
CA LYS A 137 -8.56 0.00 -18.20
C LYS A 137 -9.58 1.10 -18.00
#